data_AF-A0A370LX14-F1
#
_entry.id   AF-A0A370LX14-F1
#
_cell.length_a   1.000
_cell.length_b   1.000
_cell.length_c   1.000
_cell.angle_alpha   90.00
_cell.angle_beta   90.00
_cell.angle_gamma   90.00
#
_symmetry.space_group_name_H-M   'P 1'
#
loop_
_entity.id
_entity.type
_entity.pdbx_description
1 polymer ?
#
loop_
_entity_poly.entity_id
_entity_poly.type
_entity_poly.pdbx_seq_one_letter_code
_entity_poly.pdbx_strand_id
1 'polypeptide(L)'
;MDIGDYFVNPDADGKEWIKHKIMGLKWELRRSIEEVEFLAEKYQMKKKYDAPEEELSKIHSELRQAIKKSRELAFEIRNFS
;
A
#
# COMPACT_ATOMS: atom_id res chain seq x y z
N MET A 1 -10.25 -29.81 -9.68
CA MET A 1 -9.45 -29.36 -8.52
C MET A 1 -9.91 -27.96 -8.20
N ASP A 2 -10.69 -27.81 -7.14
CA ASP A 2 -11.27 -26.55 -6.70
C ASP A 2 -10.24 -25.76 -5.86
N ILE A 3 -10.15 -24.45 -6.11
CA ILE A 3 -9.20 -23.52 -5.48
C ILE A 3 -9.38 -23.43 -3.94
N GLY A 4 -10.48 -23.98 -3.41
CA GLY A 4 -10.84 -23.92 -1.99
C GLY A 4 -9.92 -24.69 -1.04
N ASP A 5 -9.26 -25.76 -1.48
CA ASP A 5 -8.50 -26.64 -0.56
C ASP A 5 -7.13 -26.07 -0.13
N TYR A 6 -6.55 -25.14 -0.88
CA TYR A 6 -5.27 -24.51 -0.52
C TYR A 6 -5.37 -23.57 0.70
N PHE A 7 -6.57 -23.10 1.05
CA PHE A 7 -6.75 -22.13 2.13
C PHE A 7 -7.22 -22.75 3.45
N VAL A 8 -7.75 -23.98 3.42
CA VAL A 8 -8.29 -24.64 4.62
C VAL A 8 -7.23 -25.51 5.33
N ASN A 9 -6.27 -26.07 4.58
CA ASN A 9 -5.16 -26.84 5.16
C ASN A 9 -3.94 -26.84 4.21
N PRO A 10 -3.20 -25.73 4.09
CA PRO A 10 -2.08 -25.65 3.16
C PRO A 10 -1.01 -26.69 3.53
N ASP A 11 -0.58 -27.46 2.53
CA ASP A 11 0.65 -28.24 2.58
C ASP A 11 1.88 -27.32 2.82
N ALA A 12 3.06 -27.90 3.03
CA ALA A 12 4.26 -27.11 3.32
C ALA A 12 4.51 -26.04 2.23
N ASP A 13 4.26 -26.39 0.96
CA ASP A 13 4.45 -25.52 -0.19
C ASP A 13 3.42 -24.38 -0.24
N GLY A 14 2.15 -24.65 0.09
CA GLY A 14 1.11 -23.63 0.23
C GLY A 14 1.42 -22.63 1.34
N LYS A 15 1.95 -23.09 2.49
CA LYS A 15 2.38 -22.21 3.59
C LYS A 15 3.56 -21.34 3.21
N GLU A 16 4.54 -21.90 2.51
CA GLU A 16 5.70 -21.18 1.98
C GLU A 16 5.23 -20.09 1.00
N TRP A 17 4.33 -20.43 0.05
CA TRP A 17 3.79 -19.48 -0.92
C TRP A 17 3.02 -18.32 -0.25
N ILE A 18 2.13 -18.61 0.71
CA ILE A 18 1.40 -17.59 1.47
C ILE A 18 2.39 -16.67 2.20
N LYS A 19 3.42 -17.23 2.84
CA LYS A 19 4.45 -16.46 3.55
C LYS A 19 5.21 -15.52 2.61
N HIS A 20 5.63 -16.01 1.44
CA HIS A 20 6.27 -15.18 0.41
C HIS A 20 5.35 -14.06 -0.08
N LYS A 21 4.07 -14.36 -0.31
CA LYS A 21 3.07 -13.39 -0.75
C LYS A 21 2.85 -12.30 0.31
N ILE A 22 2.64 -12.67 1.57
CA ILE A 22 2.50 -11.72 2.69
C ILE A 22 3.76 -10.85 2.82
N MET A 23 4.95 -11.45 2.69
CA MET A 23 6.20 -10.71 2.79
C MET A 23 6.31 -9.67 1.66
N GLY A 24 5.98 -10.03 0.42
CA GLY A 24 5.91 -9.09 -0.71
C GLY A 24 4.93 -7.95 -0.45
N LEU A 25 3.70 -8.27 -0.02
CA LEU A 25 2.69 -7.28 0.29
C LEU A 25 3.12 -6.33 1.42
N LYS A 26 3.82 -6.82 2.46
CA LYS A 26 4.37 -5.98 3.53
C LYS A 26 5.42 -4.99 3.00
N TRP A 27 6.28 -5.43 2.08
CA TRP A 27 7.24 -4.53 1.42
C TRP A 27 6.55 -3.46 0.58
N GLU A 28 5.52 -3.84 -0.18
CA GLU A 28 4.73 -2.89 -0.97
C GLU A 28 3.98 -1.90 -0.09
N LEU A 29 3.38 -2.37 1.02
CA LEU A 29 2.71 -1.51 1.98
C LEU A 29 3.67 -0.49 2.58
N ARG A 30 4.87 -0.93 3.00
CA ARG A 30 5.91 -0.03 3.52
C ARG A 30 6.27 1.05 2.51
N ARG A 31 6.53 0.66 1.25
CA ARG A 31 6.85 1.61 0.18
C ARG A 31 5.72 2.61 -0.06
N SER A 32 4.47 2.14 0.00
CA SER A 32 3.30 3.01 -0.14
C SER A 32 3.16 4.00 1.03
N ILE A 33 3.55 3.63 2.25
CA ILE A 33 3.56 4.54 3.41
C ILE A 33 4.65 5.60 3.24
N GLU A 34 5.87 5.19 2.85
CA GLU A 34 6.98 6.12 2.57
C GLU A 34 6.61 7.14 1.47
N GLU A 35 5.85 6.70 0.45
CA GLU A 35 5.32 7.58 -0.60
C GLU A 35 4.29 8.59 -0.07
N VAL A 36 3.39 8.17 0.84
CA VAL A 36 2.44 9.08 1.50
C VAL A 36 3.16 10.13 2.34
N GLU A 37 4.17 9.73 3.10
CA GLU A 37 4.98 10.64 3.92
C GLU A 37 5.70 11.67 3.03
N PHE A 38 6.35 11.20 1.96
CA PHE A 38 7.01 12.07 0.99
C PHE A 38 6.04 13.10 0.36
N LEU A 39 4.86 12.65 -0.07
CA LEU A 39 3.84 13.54 -0.67
C LEU A 39 3.29 14.54 0.35
N ALA A 40 3.14 14.15 1.61
CA ALA A 40 2.71 15.03 2.69
C ALA A 40 3.75 16.13 2.96
N GLU A 41 5.04 15.75 3.05
CA GLU A 41 6.15 16.70 3.19
C GLU A 41 6.24 17.65 1.99
N LYS A 42 6.15 17.11 0.76
CA LYS A 42 6.14 17.90 -0.47
C LYS A 42 4.99 18.91 -0.48
N TYR A 43 3.79 18.49 -0.07
CA TYR A 43 2.63 19.39 0.04
C TYR A 43 2.89 20.52 1.05
N GLN A 44 3.41 20.20 2.24
CA GLN A 44 3.69 21.21 3.27
C GLN A 44 4.76 22.21 2.81
N MET A 45 5.83 21.73 2.19
CA MET A 45 6.89 22.59 1.65
C MET A 45 6.33 23.51 0.56
N LYS A 46 5.62 22.94 -0.42
CA LYS A 46 5.02 23.72 -1.52
C LYS A 46 4.01 24.76 -1.00
N LYS A 47 3.23 24.41 0.02
CA LYS A 47 2.32 25.33 0.68
C LYS A 47 3.06 26.47 1.41
N LYS A 48 4.21 26.18 2.02
CA LYS A 48 5.04 27.18 2.71
C LYS A 48 5.68 28.19 1.76
N TYR A 49 5.96 27.79 0.52
CA TYR A 49 6.57 28.63 -0.51
C TYR A 49 5.55 29.23 -1.49
N ASP A 50 4.26 29.31 -1.10
CA ASP A 50 3.16 29.85 -1.93
C ASP A 50 3.13 29.26 -3.35
N ALA A 51 3.32 27.94 -3.46
CA ALA A 51 3.15 27.25 -4.74
C ALA A 51 1.71 27.43 -5.27
N PRO A 52 1.52 27.44 -6.60
CA PRO A 52 0.20 27.59 -7.20
C PRO A 52 -0.80 26.57 -6.68
N GLU A 53 -2.06 26.99 -6.50
CA GLU A 53 -3.13 26.11 -5.99
C GLU A 53 -3.32 24.85 -6.85
N GLU A 54 -3.10 24.96 -8.17
CA GLU A 54 -3.13 23.82 -9.09
C GLU A 54 -2.06 22.76 -8.75
N GLU A 55 -0.86 23.19 -8.38
CA GLU A 55 0.24 22.30 -7.97
C GLU A 55 -0.08 21.62 -6.63
N LEU A 56 -0.61 22.37 -5.67
CA LEU A 56 -1.05 21.83 -4.38
C LEU A 56 -2.19 20.83 -4.55
N SER A 57 -3.13 21.09 -5.45
CA SER A 57 -4.25 20.20 -5.77
C SER A 57 -3.77 18.89 -6.41
N LYS A 58 -2.79 18.96 -7.32
CA LYS A 58 -2.16 17.76 -7.90
C LYS A 58 -1.50 16.89 -6.83
N ILE A 59 -0.68 17.49 -5.96
CA ILE A 59 -0.02 16.75 -4.86
C ILE A 59 -1.06 16.14 -3.90
N HIS A 60 -2.13 16.88 -3.59
CA HIS A 60 -3.20 16.37 -2.74
C HIS A 60 -3.96 15.20 -3.39
N SER A 61 -4.17 15.23 -4.71
CA SER A 61 -4.74 14.09 -5.45
C SER A 61 -3.83 12.87 -5.41
N GLU A 62 -2.53 13.04 -5.65
CA GLU A 62 -1.51 11.98 -5.53
C GLU A 62 -1.51 11.39 -4.12
N LEU A 63 -1.55 12.23 -3.08
CA LEU A 63 -1.60 11.80 -1.68
C LEU A 63 -2.83 10.93 -1.40
N ARG A 64 -4.01 11.32 -1.90
CA ARG A 64 -5.25 10.53 -1.73
C ARG A 64 -5.16 9.16 -2.40
N GLN A 65 -4.56 9.08 -3.59
CA GLN A 65 -4.34 7.82 -4.29
C GLN A 65 -3.36 6.92 -3.54
N ALA A 66 -2.25 7.47 -3.04
CA ALA A 66 -1.28 6.73 -2.24
C ALA A 66 -1.88 6.20 -0.93
N ILE A 67 -2.69 6.99 -0.23
CA ILE A 67 -3.43 6.54 0.97
C ILE A 67 -4.41 5.41 0.63
N LYS A 68 -5.14 5.53 -0.48
CA LYS A 68 -6.08 4.50 -0.92
C LYS A 68 -5.36 3.18 -1.18
N LYS A 69 -4.25 3.22 -1.93
CA LYS A 69 -3.41 2.06 -2.21
C LYS A 69 -2.85 1.43 -0.93
N SER A 70 -2.33 2.23 -0.01
CA SER A 70 -1.84 1.74 1.29
C SER A 70 -2.94 1.01 2.07
N ARG A 71 -4.17 1.54 2.08
CA ARG A 71 -5.32 0.88 2.71
C ARG A 71 -5.67 -0.45 2.04
N GLU A 72 -5.72 -0.49 0.71
CA GLU A 72 -6.01 -1.72 -0.05
C GLU A 72 -4.97 -2.81 0.26
N LEU A 73 -3.68 -2.47 0.26
CA LEU A 73 -2.59 -3.38 0.63
C LEU A 73 -2.71 -3.87 2.08
N ALA A 74 -3.07 -2.99 3.02
CA ALA A 74 -3.28 -3.38 4.41
C ALA A 74 -4.47 -4.34 4.58
N PHE A 75 -5.55 -4.14 3.83
CA PHE A 75 -6.68 -5.08 3.79
C PHE A 75 -6.28 -6.42 3.17
N GLU A 76 -5.52 -6.43 2.09
CA GLU A 76 -5.04 -7.65 1.46
C GLU A 76 -4.19 -8.48 2.43
N ILE A 77 -3.23 -7.85 3.12
CA ILE A 77 -2.41 -8.52 4.15
C ILE A 77 -3.29 -9.12 5.26
N ARG A 78 -4.32 -8.41 5.71
CA ARG A 78 -5.25 -8.91 6.73
C ARG A 78 -6.03 -10.13 6.27
N ASN A 79 -6.39 -10.21 4.98
CA ASN A 79 -7.12 -11.36 4.44
C ASN A 79 -6.22 -12.61 4.27
N PHE A 80 -4.90 -12.42 4.19
CA PHE A 80 -3.92 -13.50 4.14
C PHE A 80 -3.39 -13.93 5.52
N SER A 81 -3.63 -13.13 6.57
CA SER A 81 -3.13 -13.38 7.95
C SER A 81 -4.18 -14.07 8.81
#